data_AF-A0A7S0DK10-F1
#
_entry.id   AF-A0A7S0DK10-F1
#
_cell.length_a   1.000
_cell.length_b   1.000
_cell.length_c   1.000
_cell.angle_alpha   90.00
_cell.angle_beta   90.00
_cell.angle_gamma   90.00
#
_symmetry.space_group_name_H-M   'P 1'
#
loop_
_entity.id
_entity.type
_entity.pdbx_description
1 polymer ?
#
loop_
_entity_poly.entity_id
_entity_poly.type
_entity_poly.pdbx_seq_one_letter_code
_entity_poly.pdbx_strand_id
1 'polypeptide(L)'
;VLTGAANSMLPLPKSLSKLFAEVGAPSALAKKLIEQGYDDIAYMQSHPDEANWIKHCGISKSEARLCREALESFASANMRIMHIIMARQKDFLDLLSLIRCKNIDRSKLDALVRQVSDFDSKLTHTKFFLSFFCNCGVRINVDNLNRTVSLWSTRYDQLKLANISHLFDSLLTAATLRAFSWLYANRTSALFLKLWTKTGKELVRNLDAKTDRKGNRSRLSMSPGDNKLGDSRLSGGGDQKKFDLLDEMSIKYTLNQEEVIQNLIPEVRKKWGAFKAMVRNASISIPHLESTFATLPTDEHYASELVLLARTGDGKVETKTGSWVSEAMLKLKDFSMLMAMKNSIPAILRLRSTALASLFKDGDTENDTLFTQLSSLEKKLQSEWEKHTLKSLSMLIGPVKRELGTQLTPVQLRFLTLLGAEVNDPMTAWLIKQKHQGQFNQWRQFATDSCGEANVLNAVASTVALRTSLLRLLYQKPPYANLKDFMDCFRQEVDMNRFETLSHLTTACQGFNLLQRSDPGASAGINSLKDIIHFLKHGVLVFKSSSMANRILSLRPNWHKKDTKERS
;
A
#
# COMPACT_ATOMS: atom_id res chain seq x y z
N VAL A 1 11.48 -0.75 -5.54
CA VAL A 1 11.33 -2.16 -5.97
C VAL A 1 10.57 -2.30 -7.30
N LEU A 2 9.80 -1.30 -7.76
CA LEU A 2 9.02 -1.34 -9.02
C LEU A 2 9.77 -0.92 -10.30
N THR A 3 11.09 -0.72 -10.26
CA THR A 3 11.90 -0.32 -11.45
C THR A 3 12.90 -1.40 -11.90
N GLY A 4 12.90 -2.58 -11.28
CA GLY A 4 13.93 -3.60 -11.48
C GLY A 4 13.88 -4.41 -12.77
N ALA A 5 12.82 -4.28 -13.59
CA ALA A 5 12.68 -5.06 -14.83
C ALA A 5 12.89 -4.25 -16.13
N ALA A 6 13.07 -2.94 -16.04
CA ALA A 6 13.26 -2.07 -17.21
C ALA A 6 14.73 -1.74 -17.52
N ASN A 7 15.67 -2.05 -16.61
CA ASN A 7 17.06 -1.54 -16.68
C ASN A 7 18.14 -2.58 -17.04
N SER A 8 17.79 -3.69 -17.71
CA SER A 8 18.79 -4.59 -18.32
C SER A 8 18.64 -4.74 -19.82
N MET A 9 17.95 -3.82 -20.50
CA MET A 9 18.10 -3.71 -21.95
C MET A 9 19.49 -3.12 -22.23
N LEU A 10 20.48 -4.02 -22.32
CA LEU A 10 21.72 -3.74 -23.02
C LEU A 10 21.39 -3.05 -24.36
N PRO A 11 22.12 -2.02 -24.76
CA PRO A 11 21.86 -1.35 -26.03
C PRO A 11 21.86 -2.37 -27.16
N LEU A 12 20.71 -2.50 -27.83
CA LEU A 12 20.47 -3.43 -28.93
C LEU A 12 21.53 -3.24 -30.03
N PRO A 13 22.12 -4.30 -30.57
CA PRO A 13 23.10 -4.18 -31.63
C PRO A 13 22.51 -3.51 -32.88
N LYS A 14 23.13 -2.44 -33.38
CA LYS A 14 22.80 -1.81 -34.68
C LYS A 14 23.42 -2.56 -35.88
N SER A 15 23.88 -3.78 -35.66
CA SER A 15 24.98 -4.41 -36.39
C SER A 15 24.62 -5.88 -36.61
N LEU A 16 24.46 -6.28 -37.88
CA LEU A 16 24.17 -7.67 -38.31
C LEU A 16 25.23 -8.64 -37.83
N SER A 17 26.49 -8.20 -37.80
CA SER A 17 27.60 -9.00 -37.31
C SER A 17 27.53 -9.30 -35.82
N LYS A 18 27.08 -8.35 -34.98
CA LYS A 18 26.76 -8.63 -33.58
C LYS A 18 25.59 -9.59 -33.44
N LEU A 19 24.55 -9.46 -34.26
CA LEU A 19 23.44 -10.41 -34.29
C LEU A 19 23.97 -11.82 -34.62
N PHE A 20 24.72 -11.97 -35.71
CA PHE A 20 25.31 -13.25 -36.11
C PHE A 20 26.26 -13.85 -35.07
N ALA A 21 27.10 -13.03 -34.43
CA ALA A 21 27.94 -13.48 -33.32
C ALA A 21 27.11 -13.96 -32.12
N GLU A 22 25.99 -13.29 -31.82
CA GLU A 22 25.06 -13.68 -30.74
C GLU A 22 24.23 -14.93 -31.08
N VAL A 23 23.94 -15.19 -32.36
CA VAL A 23 23.29 -16.44 -32.83
C VAL A 23 24.30 -17.59 -32.98
N GLY A 24 25.58 -17.38 -32.65
CA GLY A 24 26.63 -18.42 -32.71
C GLY A 24 27.16 -18.71 -34.11
N ALA A 25 27.00 -17.79 -35.06
CA ALA A 25 27.68 -17.88 -36.34
C ALA A 25 29.21 -17.78 -36.14
N PRO A 26 30.03 -18.41 -37.01
CA PRO A 26 31.49 -18.35 -36.89
C PRO A 26 31.99 -16.90 -36.78
N SER A 27 32.84 -16.59 -35.80
CA SER A 27 33.31 -15.20 -35.57
C SER A 27 34.00 -14.61 -36.80
N ALA A 28 34.65 -15.45 -37.61
CA ALA A 28 35.25 -15.08 -38.89
C ALA A 28 34.22 -14.53 -39.90
N LEU A 29 33.01 -15.07 -39.90
CA LEU A 29 31.93 -14.65 -40.79
C LEU A 29 31.33 -13.31 -40.39
N ALA A 30 31.03 -13.15 -39.10
CA ALA A 30 30.58 -11.87 -38.55
C ALA A 30 31.62 -10.77 -38.79
N LYS A 31 32.91 -11.08 -38.60
CA LYS A 31 34.01 -10.14 -38.84
C LYS A 31 34.14 -9.77 -40.31
N LYS A 32 34.01 -10.74 -41.24
CA LYS A 32 33.99 -10.49 -42.69
C LYS A 32 32.86 -9.55 -43.12
N LEU A 33 31.66 -9.72 -42.54
CA LEU A 33 30.50 -8.86 -42.86
C LEU A 33 30.71 -7.41 -42.39
N ILE A 34 31.37 -7.20 -41.24
CA ILE A 34 31.79 -5.86 -40.78
C ILE A 34 32.84 -5.27 -41.70
N GLU A 35 33.90 -6.03 -41.98
CA GLU A 35 35.07 -5.58 -42.76
C GLU A 35 34.68 -5.17 -44.18
N GLN A 36 33.59 -5.71 -44.72
CA GLN A 36 33.10 -5.38 -46.05
C GLN A 36 31.91 -4.40 -46.07
N GLY A 37 31.55 -3.80 -44.93
CA GLY A 37 30.54 -2.74 -44.86
C GLY A 37 29.08 -3.22 -44.90
N TYR A 38 28.82 -4.52 -44.75
CA TYR A 38 27.49 -5.13 -44.76
C TYR A 38 26.82 -5.17 -43.38
N ASP A 39 27.24 -4.31 -42.44
CA ASP A 39 26.68 -4.26 -41.09
C ASP A 39 25.30 -3.56 -41.03
N ASP A 40 24.88 -2.96 -42.15
CA ASP A 40 23.60 -2.26 -42.33
C ASP A 40 22.54 -3.16 -42.98
N ILE A 41 21.46 -3.42 -42.23
CA ILE A 41 20.30 -4.22 -42.65
C ILE A 41 19.62 -3.60 -43.89
N ALA A 42 19.62 -2.27 -44.03
CA ALA A 42 19.01 -1.58 -45.16
C ALA A 42 19.75 -1.87 -46.49
N TYR A 43 21.07 -2.03 -46.44
CA TYR A 43 21.87 -2.37 -47.61
C TYR A 43 21.58 -3.79 -48.12
N MET A 44 21.42 -4.75 -47.21
CA MET A 44 21.05 -6.13 -47.59
C MET A 44 19.64 -6.23 -48.18
N GLN A 45 18.69 -5.42 -47.69
CA GLN A 45 17.32 -5.34 -48.22
C GLN A 45 17.28 -4.85 -49.68
N SER A 46 18.26 -4.03 -50.10
CA SER A 46 18.35 -3.51 -51.46
C SER A 46 19.02 -4.48 -52.48
N HIS A 47 19.63 -5.59 -52.02
CA HIS A 47 20.36 -6.54 -52.88
C HIS A 47 20.01 -8.01 -52.53
N PRO A 48 18.82 -8.51 -52.93
CA PRO A 48 18.24 -9.77 -52.45
C PRO A 48 18.75 -11.06 -53.11
N ASP A 49 19.73 -10.98 -54.02
CA ASP A 49 20.16 -12.16 -54.77
C ASP A 49 21.27 -12.94 -54.03
N GLU A 50 21.07 -14.24 -53.80
CA GLU A 50 22.00 -15.17 -53.14
C GLU A 50 23.35 -15.22 -53.90
N ALA A 51 23.29 -15.09 -55.23
CA ALA A 51 24.48 -14.96 -56.08
C ALA A 51 25.24 -13.67 -55.79
N ASN A 52 24.54 -12.56 -55.49
CA ASN A 52 25.18 -11.30 -55.10
C ASN A 52 25.78 -11.35 -53.71
N TRP A 53 25.21 -12.09 -52.75
CA TRP A 53 25.82 -12.24 -51.42
C TRP A 53 27.10 -13.06 -51.48
N ILE A 54 27.09 -14.18 -52.22
CA ILE A 54 28.29 -15.00 -52.42
C ILE A 54 29.36 -14.21 -53.17
N LYS A 55 28.96 -13.44 -54.18
CA LYS A 55 29.86 -12.65 -55.04
C LYS A 55 30.38 -11.38 -54.38
N HIS A 56 29.58 -10.69 -53.57
CA HIS A 56 29.92 -9.38 -52.99
C HIS A 56 30.30 -9.41 -51.52
N CYS A 57 29.83 -10.38 -50.73
CA CYS A 57 30.20 -10.53 -49.32
C CYS A 57 31.38 -11.53 -49.11
N GLY A 58 31.89 -12.13 -50.21
CA GLY A 58 33.01 -13.09 -50.16
C GLY A 58 32.74 -14.31 -49.28
N ILE A 59 31.46 -14.67 -49.10
CA ILE A 59 31.04 -15.80 -48.28
C ILE A 59 30.96 -17.05 -49.13
N SER A 60 31.61 -18.12 -48.68
CA SER A 60 31.52 -19.43 -49.32
C SER A 60 30.09 -19.97 -49.27
N LYS A 61 29.73 -20.79 -50.26
CA LYS A 61 28.44 -21.51 -50.31
C LYS A 61 28.20 -22.34 -49.02
N SER A 62 29.27 -22.82 -48.39
CA SER A 62 29.27 -23.51 -47.09
C SER A 62 28.98 -22.59 -45.90
N GLU A 63 29.44 -21.34 -45.89
CA GLU A 63 29.16 -20.36 -44.82
C GLU A 63 27.71 -19.85 -44.92
N ALA A 64 27.21 -19.61 -46.13
CA ALA A 64 25.79 -19.28 -46.35
C ALA A 64 24.88 -20.45 -45.91
N ARG A 65 25.32 -21.68 -46.16
CA ARG A 65 24.67 -22.91 -45.68
C ARG A 65 24.76 -23.05 -44.16
N LEU A 66 25.88 -22.71 -43.51
CA LEU A 66 26.01 -22.71 -42.04
C LEU A 66 25.12 -21.66 -41.38
N CYS A 67 24.99 -20.46 -41.95
CA CYS A 67 24.00 -19.46 -41.50
C CYS A 67 22.57 -19.99 -41.66
N ARG A 68 22.29 -20.69 -42.76
CA ARG A 68 21.00 -21.33 -43.00
C ARG A 68 20.74 -22.46 -42.00
N GLU A 69 21.72 -23.34 -41.73
CA GLU A 69 21.63 -24.44 -40.75
C GLU A 69 21.51 -23.92 -39.30
N ALA A 70 22.20 -22.82 -38.96
CA ALA A 70 22.07 -22.13 -37.68
C ALA A 70 20.69 -21.48 -37.51
N LEU A 71 20.09 -20.97 -38.59
CA LEU A 71 18.72 -20.46 -38.62
C LEU A 71 17.66 -21.58 -38.69
N GLU A 72 17.99 -22.74 -39.27
CA GLU A 72 17.13 -23.92 -39.33
C GLU A 72 17.04 -24.65 -37.99
N SER A 73 18.09 -24.57 -37.16
CA SER A 73 18.08 -25.09 -35.78
C SER A 73 17.43 -24.11 -34.78
N PHE A 74 16.34 -23.46 -35.18
CA PHE A 74 15.62 -22.48 -34.37
C PHE A 74 15.06 -23.06 -33.06
N ALA A 75 14.80 -24.37 -33.03
CA ALA A 75 14.44 -25.10 -31.81
C ALA A 75 15.58 -25.13 -30.76
N SER A 76 16.83 -24.96 -31.19
CA SER A 76 18.01 -24.88 -30.32
C SER A 76 18.36 -23.47 -29.87
N ALA A 77 17.67 -22.44 -30.41
CA ALA A 77 17.87 -21.05 -30.02
C ALA A 77 17.64 -20.88 -28.52
N ASN A 78 18.49 -20.08 -27.91
CA ASN A 78 18.36 -19.76 -26.49
C ASN A 78 17.39 -18.58 -26.29
N MET A 79 16.90 -18.38 -25.06
CA MET A 79 15.93 -17.32 -24.74
C MET A 79 16.44 -15.92 -25.08
N ARG A 80 17.74 -15.66 -24.93
CA ARG A 80 18.34 -14.36 -25.27
C ARG A 80 18.16 -14.04 -26.75
N ILE A 81 18.49 -14.98 -27.64
CA ILE A 81 18.30 -14.85 -29.08
C ILE A 81 16.82 -14.65 -29.39
N MET A 82 15.94 -15.42 -28.75
CA MET A 82 14.49 -15.31 -28.98
C MET A 82 13.92 -13.93 -28.61
N HIS A 83 14.40 -13.31 -27.52
CA HIS A 83 13.99 -11.96 -27.14
C HIS A 83 14.47 -10.89 -28.12
N ILE A 84 15.69 -11.05 -28.67
CA ILE A 84 16.20 -10.16 -29.72
C ILE A 84 15.31 -10.27 -30.96
N ILE A 85 14.92 -11.50 -31.34
CA ILE A 85 14.03 -11.75 -32.48
C ILE A 85 12.63 -11.18 -32.23
N MET A 86 12.07 -11.34 -31.01
CA MET A 86 10.78 -10.75 -30.63
C MET A 86 10.79 -9.22 -30.74
N ALA A 87 11.88 -8.57 -30.32
CA ALA A 87 12.03 -7.13 -30.41
C ALA A 87 12.15 -6.62 -31.86
N ARG A 88 12.55 -7.48 -32.81
CA ARG A 88 12.79 -7.15 -34.22
C ARG A 88 12.06 -8.11 -35.17
N GLN A 89 10.83 -8.46 -34.84
CA GLN A 89 10.10 -9.52 -35.54
C GLN A 89 9.98 -9.26 -37.05
N LYS A 90 9.71 -8.01 -37.45
CA LYS A 90 9.60 -7.62 -38.86
C LYS A 90 10.93 -7.73 -39.58
N ASP A 91 11.98 -7.10 -39.06
CA ASP A 91 13.32 -7.11 -39.66
C ASP A 91 13.86 -8.54 -39.82
N PHE A 92 13.54 -9.41 -38.85
CA PHE A 92 13.90 -10.82 -38.90
C PHE A 92 13.16 -11.59 -40.00
N LEU A 93 11.85 -11.36 -40.17
CA LEU A 93 11.07 -11.97 -41.26
C LEU A 93 11.54 -11.48 -42.64
N ASP A 94 11.85 -10.19 -42.75
CA ASP A 94 12.41 -9.60 -43.98
C ASP A 94 13.76 -10.27 -44.31
N LEU A 95 14.64 -10.43 -43.31
CA LEU A 95 15.91 -11.17 -43.46
C LEU A 95 15.70 -12.62 -43.92
N LEU A 96 14.75 -13.35 -43.31
CA LEU A 96 14.41 -14.72 -43.70
C LEU A 96 13.94 -14.81 -45.15
N SER A 97 13.17 -13.81 -45.62
CA SER A 97 12.72 -13.72 -47.00
C SER A 97 13.88 -13.48 -47.99
N LEU A 98 14.83 -12.61 -47.61
CA LEU A 98 16.02 -12.31 -48.42
C LEU A 98 16.89 -13.55 -48.61
N ILE A 99 17.14 -14.31 -47.54
CA ILE A 99 17.96 -15.53 -47.60
C ILE A 99 17.21 -16.76 -48.13
N ARG A 100 15.95 -16.57 -48.60
CA ARG A 100 15.07 -17.62 -49.13
C ARG A 100 14.86 -18.79 -48.15
N CYS A 101 14.87 -18.53 -46.85
CA CYS A 101 14.58 -19.56 -45.84
C CYS A 101 13.07 -19.81 -45.79
N LYS A 102 12.62 -20.90 -46.43
CA LYS A 102 11.18 -21.27 -46.48
C LYS A 102 10.67 -21.97 -45.22
N ASN A 103 11.57 -22.35 -44.31
CA ASN A 103 11.23 -23.21 -43.17
C ASN A 103 10.57 -22.46 -42.01
N ILE A 104 10.76 -21.14 -41.90
CA ILE A 104 10.18 -20.30 -40.87
C ILE A 104 9.33 -19.24 -41.54
N ASP A 105 8.01 -19.41 -41.48
CA ASP A 105 7.05 -18.39 -41.89
C ASP A 105 6.61 -17.54 -40.69
N ARG A 106 5.80 -16.52 -40.96
CA ARG A 106 5.23 -15.65 -39.92
C ARG A 106 4.42 -16.41 -38.88
N SER A 107 3.67 -17.43 -39.29
CA SER A 107 2.82 -18.22 -38.40
C SER A 107 3.65 -19.02 -37.39
N LYS A 108 4.73 -19.66 -37.86
CA LYS A 108 5.70 -20.36 -37.00
C LYS A 108 6.39 -19.39 -36.05
N LEU A 109 6.83 -18.23 -36.54
CA LEU A 109 7.45 -17.23 -35.69
C LEU A 109 6.47 -16.74 -34.61
N ASP A 110 5.22 -16.42 -34.97
CA ASP A 110 4.17 -16.04 -34.02
C ASP A 110 3.93 -17.13 -32.96
N ALA A 111 3.95 -18.40 -33.34
CA ALA A 111 3.81 -19.52 -32.41
C ALA A 111 4.97 -19.58 -31.39
N LEU A 112 6.21 -19.36 -31.84
CA LEU A 112 7.37 -19.33 -30.96
C LEU A 112 7.37 -18.10 -30.05
N VAL A 113 7.00 -16.93 -30.58
CA VAL A 113 6.82 -15.70 -29.78
C VAL A 113 5.79 -15.92 -28.68
N ARG A 114 4.67 -16.59 -29.00
CA ARG A 114 3.66 -16.97 -27.99
C ARG A 114 4.21 -17.93 -26.95
N GLN A 115 5.00 -18.93 -27.36
CA GLN A 115 5.63 -19.89 -26.45
C GLN A 115 6.59 -19.20 -25.46
N VAL A 116 7.46 -18.32 -25.95
CA VAL A 116 8.39 -17.53 -25.13
C VAL A 116 7.62 -16.61 -24.19
N SER A 117 6.63 -15.89 -24.70
CA SER A 117 5.79 -14.98 -23.89
C SER A 117 5.00 -15.72 -22.80
N ASP A 118 4.49 -16.92 -23.10
CA ASP A 118 3.80 -17.77 -22.13
C ASP A 118 4.76 -18.26 -21.03
N PHE A 119 5.97 -18.70 -21.39
CA PHE A 119 7.00 -19.07 -20.43
C PHE A 119 7.38 -17.89 -19.52
N ASP A 120 7.59 -16.70 -20.08
CA ASP A 120 7.94 -15.50 -19.32
C ASP A 120 6.84 -15.05 -18.37
N SER A 121 5.59 -15.15 -18.81
CA SER A 121 4.43 -14.88 -17.97
C SER A 121 4.36 -15.88 -16.80
N LYS A 122 4.49 -17.19 -17.07
CA LYS A 122 4.53 -18.23 -16.02
C LYS A 122 5.68 -18.04 -15.03
N LEU A 123 6.87 -17.72 -15.53
CA LEU A 123 8.04 -17.43 -14.70
C LEU A 123 7.82 -16.19 -13.83
N THR A 124 7.28 -15.12 -14.41
CA THR A 124 6.96 -13.88 -13.68
C THR A 124 5.91 -14.11 -12.59
N HIS A 125 4.81 -14.79 -12.91
CA HIS A 125 3.75 -15.10 -11.95
C HIS A 125 4.27 -15.98 -10.80
N THR A 126 5.09 -16.99 -11.12
CA THR A 126 5.66 -17.89 -10.12
C THR A 126 6.66 -17.17 -9.22
N LYS A 127 7.56 -16.35 -9.79
CA LYS A 127 8.46 -15.50 -9.00
C LYS A 127 7.72 -14.57 -8.05
N PHE A 128 6.62 -13.99 -8.53
CA PHE A 128 5.79 -13.12 -7.70
C PHE A 128 5.14 -13.88 -6.55
N PHE A 129 4.59 -15.07 -6.82
CA PHE A 129 4.07 -15.94 -5.77
C PHE A 129 5.13 -16.24 -4.70
N LEU A 130 6.33 -16.66 -5.12
CA LEU A 130 7.44 -17.01 -4.22
C LEU A 130 7.94 -15.82 -3.38
N SER A 131 8.13 -14.66 -4.01
CA SER A 131 8.70 -13.49 -3.34
C SER A 131 7.68 -12.76 -2.47
N PHE A 132 6.42 -12.70 -2.90
CA PHE A 132 5.39 -11.88 -2.27
C PHE A 132 4.41 -12.71 -1.44
N PHE A 133 3.67 -13.63 -2.06
CA PHE A 133 2.57 -14.35 -1.39
C PHE A 133 3.06 -15.37 -0.35
N CYS A 134 4.20 -16.03 -0.59
CA CYS A 134 4.82 -16.93 0.39
C CYS A 134 5.35 -16.23 1.65
N ASN A 135 5.46 -14.89 1.61
CA ASN A 135 5.91 -14.06 2.72
C ASN A 135 4.80 -13.11 3.22
N CYS A 136 3.59 -13.19 2.67
CA CYS A 136 2.50 -12.25 2.96
C CYS A 136 1.67 -12.71 4.18
N GLY A 137 2.21 -12.48 5.37
CA GLY A 137 1.53 -12.70 6.66
C GLY A 137 1.38 -14.17 7.08
N VAL A 138 1.79 -15.12 6.25
CA VAL A 138 1.91 -16.55 6.55
C VAL A 138 3.18 -17.09 5.92
N ARG A 139 3.95 -17.89 6.67
CA ARG A 139 5.17 -18.53 6.16
C ARG A 139 4.80 -19.78 5.36
N ILE A 140 5.29 -19.85 4.13
CA ILE A 140 5.09 -20.99 3.24
C ILE A 140 6.47 -21.56 2.85
N ASN A 141 6.68 -22.85 3.09
CA ASN A 141 7.86 -23.58 2.64
C ASN A 141 7.68 -23.95 1.16
N VAL A 142 8.47 -23.27 0.33
CA VAL A 142 8.54 -23.44 -1.14
C VAL A 142 9.99 -23.64 -1.59
N ASP A 143 10.85 -24.20 -0.74
CA ASP A 143 12.30 -24.25 -1.00
C ASP A 143 12.65 -24.93 -2.33
N ASN A 144 11.99 -26.04 -2.65
CA ASN A 144 12.22 -26.77 -3.91
C ASN A 144 11.83 -25.92 -5.13
N LEU A 145 10.63 -25.35 -5.12
CA LEU A 145 10.14 -24.49 -6.19
C LEU A 145 11.02 -23.24 -6.34
N ASN A 146 11.43 -22.62 -5.22
CA ASN A 146 12.28 -21.45 -5.22
C ASN A 146 13.68 -21.74 -5.79
N ARG A 147 14.30 -22.87 -5.42
CA ARG A 147 15.60 -23.30 -5.97
C ARG A 147 15.52 -23.47 -7.49
N THR A 148 14.49 -24.16 -7.97
CA THR A 148 14.35 -24.44 -9.41
C THR A 148 14.05 -23.17 -10.22
N VAL A 149 13.13 -22.32 -9.75
CA VAL A 149 12.83 -21.04 -10.40
C VAL A 149 14.05 -20.11 -10.37
N SER A 150 14.83 -20.10 -9.27
CA SER A 150 16.07 -19.34 -9.18
C SER A 150 17.11 -19.84 -10.18
N LEU A 151 17.28 -21.16 -10.31
CA LEU A 151 18.18 -21.76 -11.29
C LEU A 151 17.82 -21.34 -12.72
N TRP A 152 16.53 -21.42 -13.09
CA TRP A 152 16.05 -20.98 -14.41
C TRP A 152 16.25 -19.49 -14.63
N SER A 153 16.13 -18.69 -13.58
CA SER A 153 16.35 -17.24 -13.65
C SER A 153 17.81 -16.89 -13.88
N THR A 154 18.73 -17.57 -13.17
CA THR A 154 20.17 -17.36 -13.33
C THR A 154 20.67 -17.85 -14.68
N ARG A 155 20.08 -18.94 -15.21
CA ARG A 155 20.43 -19.52 -16.50
C ARG A 155 19.50 -19.10 -17.64
N TYR A 156 18.74 -18.02 -17.45
CA TYR A 156 17.65 -17.65 -18.36
C TYR A 156 18.13 -17.54 -19.81
N ASP A 157 19.23 -16.82 -20.05
CA ASP A 157 19.83 -16.63 -21.37
C ASP A 157 20.34 -17.92 -22.03
N GLN A 158 20.56 -18.98 -21.25
CA GLN A 158 21.06 -20.27 -21.71
C GLN A 158 19.94 -21.30 -21.93
N LEU A 159 18.70 -21.00 -21.52
CA LEU A 159 17.57 -21.89 -21.72
C LEU A 159 17.26 -22.01 -23.22
N LYS A 160 17.17 -23.24 -23.72
CA LYS A 160 16.82 -23.54 -25.11
C LYS A 160 15.31 -23.59 -25.30
N LEU A 161 14.82 -23.07 -26.42
CA LEU A 161 13.40 -23.01 -26.77
C LEU A 161 12.72 -24.39 -26.78
N ALA A 162 13.41 -25.44 -27.25
CA ALA A 162 12.89 -26.81 -27.20
C ALA A 162 12.61 -27.31 -25.76
N ASN A 163 13.27 -26.74 -24.76
CA ASN A 163 13.16 -27.21 -23.38
C ASN A 163 12.09 -26.44 -22.60
N ILE A 164 11.85 -25.16 -22.92
CA ILE A 164 11.01 -24.29 -22.07
C ILE A 164 9.54 -24.70 -22.02
N SER A 165 9.02 -25.38 -23.04
CA SER A 165 7.63 -25.84 -23.09
C SER A 165 7.29 -26.78 -21.94
N HIS A 166 8.24 -27.65 -21.55
CA HIS A 166 8.01 -28.72 -20.59
C HIS A 166 8.54 -28.42 -19.18
N LEU A 167 9.32 -27.34 -19.01
CA LEU A 167 9.93 -27.00 -17.72
C LEU A 167 8.87 -26.87 -16.61
N PHE A 168 7.79 -26.13 -16.86
CA PHE A 168 6.73 -25.96 -15.87
C PHE A 168 5.85 -27.21 -15.68
N ASP A 169 5.63 -28.00 -16.73
CA ASP A 169 4.77 -29.19 -16.67
C ASP A 169 5.28 -30.23 -15.68
N SER A 170 6.60 -30.33 -15.53
CA SER A 170 7.26 -31.22 -14.57
C SER A 170 7.19 -30.75 -13.11
N LEU A 171 6.95 -29.45 -12.86
CA LEU A 171 6.95 -28.88 -11.50
C LEU A 171 5.55 -28.57 -10.98
N LEU A 172 4.66 -28.10 -11.86
CA LEU A 172 3.38 -27.51 -11.49
C LEU A 172 2.29 -27.98 -12.44
N THR A 173 1.15 -28.34 -11.87
CA THR A 173 -0.04 -28.65 -12.68
C THR A 173 -0.53 -27.39 -13.42
N ALA A 174 -1.20 -27.58 -14.56
CA ALA A 174 -1.88 -26.49 -15.26
C ALA A 174 -2.92 -25.75 -14.40
N ALA A 175 -3.49 -26.41 -13.38
CA ALA A 175 -4.37 -25.77 -12.41
C ALA A 175 -3.59 -24.82 -11.47
N THR A 176 -2.41 -25.22 -11.02
CA THR A 176 -1.52 -24.40 -10.19
C THR A 176 -1.01 -23.17 -10.93
N LEU A 177 -0.60 -23.31 -12.19
CA LEU A 177 -0.16 -22.16 -13.01
C LEU A 177 -1.30 -21.13 -13.21
N ARG A 178 -2.53 -21.61 -13.45
CA ARG A 178 -3.72 -20.74 -13.49
C ARG A 178 -3.99 -20.04 -12.16
N ALA A 179 -3.72 -20.72 -11.04
CA ALA A 179 -3.79 -20.10 -9.71
C ALA A 179 -2.75 -19.01 -9.51
N PHE A 180 -1.50 -19.22 -9.95
CA PHE A 180 -0.46 -18.20 -9.83
C PHE A 180 -0.74 -16.97 -10.71
N SER A 181 -1.28 -17.16 -11.92
CA SER A 181 -1.74 -16.04 -12.75
C SER A 181 -2.87 -15.25 -12.07
N TRP A 182 -3.84 -15.95 -11.46
CA TRP A 182 -4.91 -15.31 -10.70
C TRP A 182 -4.39 -14.55 -9.47
N LEU A 183 -3.43 -15.11 -8.72
CA LEU A 183 -2.78 -14.42 -7.59
C LEU A 183 -2.01 -13.18 -8.07
N TYR A 184 -1.26 -13.30 -9.16
CA TYR A 184 -0.54 -12.18 -9.76
C TYR A 184 -1.47 -11.03 -10.17
N ALA A 185 -2.65 -11.33 -10.70
CA ALA A 185 -3.65 -10.33 -11.03
C ALA A 185 -4.17 -9.56 -9.80
N ASN A 186 -4.15 -10.18 -8.61
CA ASN A 186 -4.60 -9.56 -7.35
C ASN A 186 -3.47 -8.91 -6.54
N ARG A 187 -2.24 -8.83 -7.07
CA ARG A 187 -1.06 -8.38 -6.33
C ARG A 187 -1.15 -6.96 -5.75
N THR A 188 -1.97 -6.10 -6.33
CA THR A 188 -2.17 -4.71 -5.90
C THR A 188 -3.46 -4.51 -5.11
N SER A 189 -4.25 -5.58 -4.88
CA SER A 189 -5.51 -5.48 -4.15
C SER A 189 -5.26 -5.58 -2.64
N ALA A 190 -5.38 -4.47 -1.91
CA ALA A 190 -5.24 -4.43 -0.46
C ALA A 190 -6.29 -5.31 0.23
N LEU A 191 -7.53 -5.33 -0.28
CA LEU A 191 -8.60 -6.17 0.26
C LEU A 191 -8.29 -7.66 0.07
N PHE A 192 -7.80 -8.05 -1.10
CA PHE A 192 -7.39 -9.42 -1.38
C PHE A 192 -6.23 -9.86 -0.49
N LEU A 193 -5.22 -9.01 -0.30
CA LEU A 193 -4.08 -9.33 0.56
C LEU A 193 -4.49 -9.49 2.02
N LYS A 194 -5.39 -8.64 2.53
CA LYS A 194 -5.97 -8.80 3.86
C LYS A 194 -6.71 -10.13 3.99
N LEU A 195 -7.49 -10.51 2.97
CA LEU A 195 -8.19 -11.80 2.93
C LEU A 195 -7.22 -12.99 2.87
N TRP A 196 -6.16 -12.89 2.07
CA TRP A 196 -5.10 -13.90 1.95
C TRP A 196 -4.45 -14.16 3.31
N THR A 197 -3.95 -13.11 3.96
CA THR A 197 -3.31 -13.21 5.27
C THR A 197 -4.27 -13.76 6.32
N LYS A 198 -5.51 -13.26 6.38
CA LYS A 198 -6.51 -13.75 7.35
C LYS A 198 -6.81 -15.24 7.16
N THR A 199 -7.07 -15.67 5.92
CA THR A 199 -7.42 -17.06 5.60
C THR A 199 -6.24 -18.00 5.84
N GLY A 200 -5.02 -17.56 5.52
CA GLY A 200 -3.83 -18.35 5.78
C GLY A 200 -3.55 -18.50 7.27
N LYS A 201 -3.70 -17.44 8.07
CA LYS A 201 -3.60 -17.52 9.54
C LYS A 201 -4.65 -18.46 10.14
N GLU A 202 -5.89 -18.39 9.67
CA GLU A 202 -6.96 -19.33 10.05
C GLU A 202 -6.61 -20.79 9.72
N LEU A 203 -6.07 -21.04 8.51
CA LEU A 203 -5.66 -22.38 8.10
C LEU A 203 -4.54 -22.92 9.00
N VAL A 204 -3.53 -22.11 9.28
CA VAL A 204 -2.41 -22.53 10.14
C VAL A 204 -2.91 -22.86 11.56
N ARG A 205 -3.73 -22.00 12.16
CA ARG A 205 -4.33 -22.28 13.49
C ARG A 205 -5.11 -23.59 13.50
N ASN A 206 -5.83 -23.89 12.43
CA ASN A 206 -6.58 -25.15 12.30
C ASN A 206 -5.67 -26.38 12.16
N LEU A 207 -4.49 -26.24 11.53
CA LEU A 207 -3.51 -27.32 11.42
C LEU A 207 -2.78 -27.54 12.74
N ASP A 208 -2.38 -26.46 13.43
CA ASP A 208 -1.75 -26.52 14.76
C ASP A 208 -2.68 -27.20 15.79
N ALA A 209 -3.95 -26.80 15.81
CA ALA A 209 -4.95 -27.43 16.68
C ALA A 209 -5.17 -28.93 16.39
N LYS A 210 -4.94 -29.37 15.14
CA LYS A 210 -5.02 -30.79 14.77
C LYS A 210 -3.78 -31.58 15.20
N THR A 211 -2.59 -30.97 15.14
CA THR A 211 -1.34 -31.63 15.60
C THR A 211 -1.33 -31.82 17.11
N ASP A 212 -1.78 -30.83 17.88
CA ASP A 212 -1.82 -30.92 19.35
C ASP A 212 -2.77 -32.02 19.84
N ARG A 213 -3.93 -32.16 19.17
CA ARG A 213 -4.91 -33.23 19.49
C ARG A 213 -4.37 -34.64 19.21
N LYS A 214 -3.47 -34.80 18.22
CA LYS A 214 -2.81 -36.08 17.94
C LYS A 214 -1.69 -36.38 18.94
N GLY A 215 -0.93 -35.36 19.36
CA GLY A 215 0.13 -35.50 20.37
C GLY A 215 -0.39 -35.85 21.77
N ASN A 216 -1.52 -35.26 22.19
CA ASN A 216 -2.09 -35.52 23.52
C ASN A 216 -2.87 -36.83 23.64
N ARG A 217 -3.30 -37.47 22.54
CA ARG A 217 -3.90 -38.81 22.59
C ARG A 217 -2.90 -39.91 22.94
N SER A 218 -1.60 -39.68 22.79
CA SER A 218 -0.55 -40.64 23.18
C SER A 218 -0.01 -40.43 24.60
N ARG A 219 -0.53 -39.46 25.38
CA ARG A 219 -0.03 -39.16 26.74
C ARG A 219 -1.09 -39.21 27.85
N LEU A 220 -2.34 -39.54 27.55
CA LEU A 220 -3.39 -39.68 28.57
C LEU A 220 -3.72 -41.15 28.83
N SER A 221 -2.79 -41.81 29.52
CA SER A 221 -3.06 -42.97 30.39
C SER A 221 -2.50 -42.68 31.79
N MET A 222 -3.06 -41.71 32.50
CA MET A 222 -2.81 -41.51 33.94
C MET A 222 -4.03 -40.81 34.56
N SER A 223 -4.47 -41.44 35.65
CA SER A 223 -5.57 -41.25 36.61
C SER A 223 -6.50 -40.02 36.59
N PRO A 224 -7.78 -40.23 36.96
CA PRO A 224 -8.75 -39.18 37.25
C PRO A 224 -8.48 -38.56 38.63
N GLY A 225 -8.29 -37.24 38.67
CA GLY A 225 -8.13 -36.49 39.92
C GLY A 225 -8.43 -35.00 39.74
N ASP A 226 -9.49 -34.57 40.41
CA ASP A 226 -9.82 -33.22 40.87
C ASP A 226 -10.18 -32.11 39.87
N ASN A 227 -11.50 -31.95 39.72
CA ASN A 227 -12.21 -30.74 39.32
C ASN A 227 -12.00 -29.59 40.32
N LYS A 228 -11.57 -28.42 39.85
CA LYS A 228 -12.07 -27.13 40.38
C LYS A 228 -12.28 -26.12 39.24
N LEU A 229 -13.55 -25.75 39.08
CA LEU A 229 -14.01 -24.62 38.27
C LEU A 229 -13.49 -23.31 38.84
N GLY A 230 -12.98 -22.44 37.96
CA GLY A 230 -12.70 -21.04 38.23
C GLY A 230 -13.27 -20.20 37.10
N ASP A 231 -14.47 -19.67 37.33
CA ASP A 231 -15.23 -18.78 36.47
C ASP A 231 -14.54 -17.39 36.45
N SER A 232 -14.31 -16.82 35.27
CA SER A 232 -13.81 -15.45 35.12
C SER A 232 -14.25 -14.87 33.78
N ARG A 233 -15.45 -14.29 33.81
CA ARG A 233 -15.97 -13.35 32.81
C ARG A 233 -15.21 -12.03 32.92
N LEU A 234 -14.47 -11.65 31.88
CA LEU A 234 -14.10 -10.25 31.66
C LEU A 234 -14.39 -9.86 30.20
N SER A 235 -15.21 -8.82 30.12
CA SER A 235 -15.82 -8.21 28.94
C SER A 235 -14.89 -7.19 28.29
N GLY A 236 -14.83 -7.26 26.95
CA GLY A 236 -15.07 -6.13 26.03
C GLY A 236 -14.12 -4.94 26.07
N GLY A 237 -13.27 -4.83 25.04
CA GLY A 237 -12.72 -3.52 24.62
C GLY A 237 -11.21 -3.45 24.31
N GLY A 238 -10.48 -4.57 24.33
CA GLY A 238 -9.02 -4.60 24.11
C GLY A 238 -8.53 -5.52 22.98
N ASP A 239 -9.45 -6.15 22.24
CA ASP A 239 -9.11 -7.36 21.49
C ASP A 239 -8.21 -7.11 20.27
N GLN A 240 -8.27 -5.95 19.60
CA GLN A 240 -7.49 -5.77 18.37
C GLN A 240 -5.96 -5.67 18.64
N LYS A 241 -5.53 -4.89 19.65
CA LYS A 241 -4.10 -4.75 19.98
C LYS A 241 -3.51 -5.98 20.69
N LYS A 242 -4.35 -6.72 21.44
CA LYS A 242 -3.93 -7.97 22.09
C LYS A 242 -3.85 -9.12 21.08
N PHE A 243 -4.70 -9.13 20.05
CA PHE A 243 -4.58 -10.05 18.91
C PHE A 243 -3.33 -9.80 18.08
N ASP A 244 -2.95 -8.55 17.84
CA ASP A 244 -1.75 -8.24 17.02
C ASP A 244 -0.43 -8.67 17.73
N LEU A 245 -0.35 -8.53 19.05
CA LEU A 245 0.80 -9.00 19.85
C LEU A 245 0.84 -10.53 20.06
N LEU A 246 -0.32 -11.20 20.05
CA LEU A 246 -0.40 -12.67 20.07
C LEU A 246 -0.11 -13.29 18.69
N ASP A 247 -0.36 -12.57 17.60
CA ASP A 247 -0.08 -13.04 16.23
C ASP A 247 1.42 -13.07 15.91
N GLU A 248 2.26 -12.30 16.61
CA GLU A 248 3.72 -12.34 16.44
C GLU A 248 4.40 -13.52 17.18
N MET A 249 3.77 -14.08 18.22
CA MET A 249 4.48 -15.02 19.12
C MET A 249 4.23 -16.52 18.90
N SER A 250 3.29 -16.98 18.06
CA SER A 250 2.99 -18.44 18.09
C SER A 250 2.48 -19.06 16.79
N ILE A 251 3.05 -18.71 15.64
CA ILE A 251 2.84 -19.55 14.45
C ILE A 251 4.17 -20.26 14.12
N LYS A 252 4.40 -21.39 14.78
CA LYS A 252 5.56 -22.27 14.52
C LYS A 252 5.37 -23.05 13.21
N TYR A 253 4.13 -23.25 12.79
CA TYR A 253 3.80 -24.03 11.62
C TYR A 253 4.02 -23.25 10.33
N THR A 254 4.71 -23.89 9.40
CA THR A 254 4.97 -23.36 8.07
C THR A 254 4.19 -24.20 7.07
N LEU A 255 3.30 -23.57 6.29
CA LEU A 255 2.51 -24.29 5.28
C LEU A 255 3.45 -24.84 4.22
N ASN A 256 3.26 -26.10 3.78
CA ASN A 256 3.97 -26.59 2.61
C ASN A 256 3.27 -26.17 1.30
N GLN A 257 3.96 -26.34 0.17
CA GLN A 257 3.43 -26.00 -1.15
C GLN A 257 2.07 -26.68 -1.44
N GLU A 258 1.92 -27.95 -1.06
CA GLU A 258 0.70 -28.71 -1.35
C GLU A 258 -0.50 -28.18 -0.56
N GLU A 259 -0.31 -27.87 0.72
CA GLU A 259 -1.35 -27.26 1.56
C GLU A 259 -1.82 -25.92 1.02
N VAL A 260 -0.91 -25.12 0.46
CA VAL A 260 -1.28 -23.85 -0.16
C VAL A 260 -2.10 -24.07 -1.42
N ILE A 261 -1.69 -25.00 -2.28
CA ILE A 261 -2.36 -25.28 -3.55
C ILE A 261 -3.73 -25.93 -3.32
N GLN A 262 -3.81 -26.91 -2.42
CA GLN A 262 -5.02 -27.69 -2.18
C GLN A 262 -6.02 -27.03 -1.22
N ASN A 263 -5.55 -26.26 -0.24
CA ASN A 263 -6.41 -25.72 0.82
C ASN A 263 -6.49 -24.19 0.78
N LEU A 264 -5.36 -23.49 0.83
CA LEU A 264 -5.36 -22.03 0.98
C LEU A 264 -5.94 -21.32 -0.26
N ILE A 265 -5.40 -21.61 -1.44
CA ILE A 265 -5.82 -20.95 -2.68
C ILE A 265 -7.31 -21.17 -2.97
N PRO A 266 -7.85 -22.42 -2.90
CA PRO A 266 -9.28 -22.65 -3.13
C PRO A 266 -10.18 -21.92 -2.12
N GLU A 267 -9.80 -21.89 -0.84
CA GLU A 267 -10.58 -21.21 0.19
C GLU A 267 -10.58 -19.68 -0.01
N VAL A 268 -9.42 -19.09 -0.33
CA VAL A 268 -9.34 -17.65 -0.66
C VAL A 268 -10.16 -17.34 -1.91
N ARG A 269 -10.10 -18.18 -2.96
CA ARG A 269 -10.93 -18.03 -4.16
C ARG A 269 -12.42 -18.02 -3.83
N LYS A 270 -12.87 -18.98 -3.02
CA LYS A 270 -14.26 -19.10 -2.58
C LYS A 270 -14.71 -17.85 -1.83
N LYS A 271 -13.93 -17.39 -0.83
CA LYS A 271 -14.24 -16.19 -0.06
C LYS A 271 -14.21 -14.91 -0.92
N TRP A 272 -13.27 -14.81 -1.85
CA TRP A 272 -13.16 -13.67 -2.78
C TRP A 272 -14.33 -13.61 -3.77
N GLY A 273 -14.76 -14.76 -4.30
CA GLY A 273 -15.95 -14.85 -5.14
C GLY A 273 -17.24 -14.54 -4.39
N ALA A 274 -17.36 -15.02 -3.15
CA ALA A 274 -18.48 -14.63 -2.27
C ALA A 274 -18.48 -13.12 -2.01
N PHE A 275 -17.31 -12.51 -1.79
CA PHE A 275 -17.18 -11.07 -1.65
C PHE A 275 -17.62 -10.32 -2.92
N LYS A 276 -17.19 -10.76 -4.11
CA LYS A 276 -17.68 -10.23 -5.40
C LYS A 276 -19.20 -10.29 -5.49
N ALA A 277 -19.80 -11.44 -5.15
CA ALA A 277 -21.25 -11.63 -5.21
C ALA A 277 -21.99 -10.67 -4.25
N MET A 278 -21.50 -10.51 -3.02
CA MET A 278 -22.10 -9.61 -2.03
C MET A 278 -22.07 -8.15 -2.49
N VAL A 279 -20.94 -7.69 -3.06
CA VAL A 279 -20.81 -6.32 -3.55
C VAL A 279 -21.64 -6.12 -4.82
N ARG A 280 -21.57 -7.05 -5.78
CA ARG A 280 -22.34 -7.01 -7.03
C ARG A 280 -23.84 -6.94 -6.77
N ASN A 281 -24.34 -7.74 -5.83
CA ASN A 281 -25.76 -7.77 -5.49
C ASN A 281 -26.15 -6.67 -4.48
N ALA A 282 -25.19 -5.84 -4.08
CA ALA A 282 -25.33 -4.82 -3.03
C ALA A 282 -25.89 -5.38 -1.70
N SER A 283 -25.68 -6.67 -1.42
CA SER A 283 -26.11 -7.34 -0.20
C SER A 283 -25.07 -7.32 0.92
N ILE A 284 -23.86 -6.82 0.63
CA ILE A 284 -22.83 -6.58 1.65
C ILE A 284 -23.36 -5.66 2.76
N SER A 285 -23.21 -6.08 4.01
CA SER A 285 -23.64 -5.31 5.18
C SER A 285 -22.71 -4.13 5.45
N ILE A 286 -23.23 -3.08 6.11
CA ILE A 286 -22.43 -1.90 6.46
C ILE A 286 -21.24 -2.27 7.37
N PRO A 287 -21.36 -3.10 8.42
CA PRO A 287 -20.21 -3.52 9.20
C PRO A 287 -19.14 -4.25 8.37
N HIS A 288 -19.55 -5.03 7.36
CA HIS A 288 -18.59 -5.67 6.45
C HIS A 288 -17.88 -4.65 5.55
N LEU A 289 -18.60 -3.64 5.04
CA LEU A 289 -18.02 -2.50 4.32
C LEU A 289 -17.01 -1.73 5.17
N GLU A 290 -17.30 -1.50 6.45
CA GLU A 290 -16.36 -0.88 7.40
C GLU A 290 -15.08 -1.69 7.55
N SER A 291 -15.21 -3.00 7.73
CA SER A 291 -14.04 -3.89 7.89
C SER A 291 -13.20 -4.05 6.62
N THR A 292 -13.73 -3.63 5.45
CA THR A 292 -13.13 -3.79 4.13
C THR A 292 -12.86 -2.42 3.49
N PHE A 293 -13.83 -1.87 2.76
CA PHE A 293 -13.68 -0.63 2.00
C PHE A 293 -13.29 0.58 2.87
N ALA A 294 -13.83 0.73 4.08
CA ALA A 294 -13.46 1.88 4.93
C ALA A 294 -11.99 1.86 5.41
N THR A 295 -11.28 0.74 5.24
CA THR A 295 -9.84 0.66 5.50
C THR A 295 -8.98 1.21 4.35
N LEU A 296 -9.61 1.49 3.20
CA LEU A 296 -8.93 2.10 2.06
C LEU A 296 -8.98 3.62 2.19
N PRO A 297 -7.93 4.34 1.77
CA PRO A 297 -7.79 5.75 2.11
C PRO A 297 -8.62 6.70 1.24
N THR A 298 -8.94 6.33 0.00
CA THR A 298 -9.65 7.21 -0.94
C THR A 298 -10.62 6.45 -1.83
N ASP A 299 -11.59 7.17 -2.40
CA ASP A 299 -12.55 6.65 -3.37
C ASP A 299 -11.86 6.08 -4.64
N GLU A 300 -10.68 6.57 -5.02
CA GLU A 300 -9.90 6.00 -6.13
C GLU A 300 -9.43 4.58 -5.83
N HIS A 301 -9.07 4.31 -4.56
CA HIS A 301 -8.73 2.96 -4.12
C HIS A 301 -9.97 2.07 -4.16
N TYR A 302 -11.17 2.58 -3.83
CA TYR A 302 -12.40 1.80 -3.94
C TYR A 302 -12.64 1.37 -5.40
N ALA A 303 -12.47 2.30 -6.35
CA ALA A 303 -12.61 2.02 -7.77
C ALA A 303 -11.60 0.98 -8.26
N SER A 304 -10.33 1.12 -7.88
CA SER A 304 -9.27 0.15 -8.21
C SER A 304 -9.59 -1.25 -7.68
N GLU A 305 -10.00 -1.35 -6.41
CA GLU A 305 -10.40 -2.62 -5.79
C GLU A 305 -11.62 -3.25 -6.46
N LEU A 306 -12.64 -2.46 -6.83
CA LEU A 306 -13.80 -2.97 -7.54
C LEU A 306 -13.45 -3.51 -8.93
N VAL A 307 -12.55 -2.85 -9.67
CA VAL A 307 -12.08 -3.34 -10.97
C VAL A 307 -11.33 -4.65 -10.81
N LEU A 308 -10.44 -4.75 -9.82
CA LEU A 308 -9.73 -6.00 -9.52
C LEU A 308 -10.71 -7.11 -9.12
N LEU A 309 -11.62 -6.83 -8.19
CA LEU A 309 -12.65 -7.77 -7.74
C LEU A 309 -13.53 -8.25 -8.90
N ALA A 310 -13.94 -7.35 -9.80
CA ALA A 310 -14.70 -7.73 -10.98
C ALA A 310 -13.92 -8.68 -11.89
N ARG A 311 -12.64 -8.37 -12.16
CA ARG A 311 -11.76 -9.16 -13.03
C ARG A 311 -11.34 -10.50 -12.44
N THR A 312 -11.27 -10.64 -11.12
CA THR A 312 -10.65 -11.81 -10.47
C THR A 312 -11.59 -12.60 -9.57
N GLY A 313 -12.79 -12.09 -9.27
CA GLY A 313 -13.67 -12.69 -8.26
C GLY A 313 -14.14 -14.11 -8.57
N ASP A 314 -14.22 -14.51 -9.83
CA ASP A 314 -14.66 -15.86 -10.21
C ASP A 314 -13.50 -16.88 -10.24
N GLY A 315 -12.35 -16.54 -9.66
CA GLY A 315 -11.15 -17.38 -9.63
C GLY A 315 -10.41 -17.47 -10.97
N LYS A 316 -10.89 -16.74 -11.98
CA LYS A 316 -10.30 -16.57 -13.32
C LYS A 316 -10.02 -15.09 -13.56
N VAL A 317 -9.09 -14.78 -14.46
CA VAL A 317 -8.76 -13.40 -14.83
C VAL A 317 -9.57 -13.03 -16.08
N GLU A 318 -10.54 -12.14 -15.92
CA GLU A 318 -11.35 -11.59 -17.01
C GLU A 318 -10.71 -10.33 -17.60
N THR A 319 -10.83 -10.16 -18.92
CA THR A 319 -10.29 -8.98 -19.63
C THR A 319 -11.22 -7.78 -19.56
N LYS A 320 -12.54 -8.01 -19.46
CA LYS A 320 -13.56 -6.97 -19.42
C LYS A 320 -13.96 -6.66 -17.97
N THR A 321 -14.11 -5.39 -17.67
CA THR A 321 -14.68 -4.94 -16.40
C THR A 321 -16.20 -5.14 -16.45
N GLY A 322 -16.80 -5.69 -15.40
CA GLY A 322 -18.25 -5.90 -15.33
C GLY A 322 -19.03 -4.58 -15.27
N SER A 323 -20.19 -4.51 -15.93
CA SER A 323 -21.06 -3.31 -15.95
C SER A 323 -21.55 -2.86 -14.58
N TRP A 324 -21.62 -3.79 -13.61
CA TRP A 324 -22.05 -3.52 -12.23
C TRP A 324 -21.06 -2.65 -11.44
N VAL A 325 -19.81 -2.53 -11.89
CA VAL A 325 -18.76 -1.79 -11.17
C VAL A 325 -19.11 -0.32 -11.00
N SER A 326 -19.62 0.34 -12.05
CA SER A 326 -19.99 1.76 -11.98
C SER A 326 -21.13 2.02 -10.99
N GLU A 327 -22.14 1.13 -10.97
CA GLU A 327 -23.25 1.23 -10.02
C GLU A 327 -22.80 0.99 -8.57
N ALA A 328 -21.96 -0.02 -8.35
CA ALA A 328 -21.39 -0.28 -7.03
C ALA A 328 -20.53 0.90 -6.55
N MET A 329 -19.77 1.52 -7.46
CA MET A 329 -18.94 2.68 -7.12
C MET A 329 -19.78 3.87 -6.66
N LEU A 330 -20.93 4.15 -7.29
CA LEU A 330 -21.85 5.20 -6.83
C LEU A 330 -22.35 4.92 -5.42
N LYS A 331 -22.73 3.67 -5.11
CA LYS A 331 -23.17 3.28 -3.76
C LYS A 331 -22.03 3.33 -2.74
N LEU A 332 -20.79 3.02 -3.14
CA LEU A 332 -19.63 3.13 -2.26
C LEU A 332 -19.22 4.58 -1.97
N LYS A 333 -19.47 5.53 -2.88
CA LYS A 333 -19.32 6.96 -2.59
C LYS A 333 -20.31 7.41 -1.52
N ASP A 334 -21.56 6.94 -1.62
CA ASP A 334 -22.55 7.16 -0.56
C ASP A 334 -22.08 6.53 0.75
N PHE A 335 -21.42 5.36 0.72
CA PHE A 335 -20.89 4.74 1.93
C PHE A 335 -19.73 5.57 2.53
N SER A 336 -18.81 6.07 1.70
CA SER A 336 -17.71 6.96 2.10
C SER A 336 -18.24 8.22 2.81
N MET A 337 -19.28 8.84 2.24
CA MET A 337 -19.95 10.00 2.83
C MET A 337 -20.65 9.64 4.15
N LEU A 338 -21.34 8.50 4.22
CA LEU A 338 -21.97 8.02 5.45
C LEU A 338 -20.93 7.80 6.57
N MET A 339 -19.76 7.24 6.24
CA MET A 339 -18.67 7.04 7.19
C MET A 339 -18.10 8.37 7.70
N ALA A 340 -17.90 9.35 6.81
CA ALA A 340 -17.49 10.68 7.23
C ALA A 340 -18.51 11.28 8.21
N MET A 341 -19.80 11.18 7.88
CA MET A 341 -20.89 11.72 8.69
C MET A 341 -21.07 11.01 10.04
N LYS A 342 -20.89 9.69 10.09
CA LYS A 342 -20.89 8.92 11.34
C LYS A 342 -19.88 9.47 12.35
N ASN A 343 -18.75 9.99 11.88
CA ASN A 343 -17.74 10.61 12.74
C ASN A 343 -17.99 12.12 12.96
N SER A 344 -18.51 12.82 11.95
CA SER A 344 -18.75 14.27 12.03
C SER A 344 -19.93 14.65 12.91
N ILE A 345 -21.04 13.90 12.87
CA ILE A 345 -22.26 14.25 13.62
C ILE A 345 -21.99 14.33 15.13
N PRO A 346 -21.40 13.30 15.79
CA PRO A 346 -21.12 13.36 17.22
C PRO A 346 -20.19 14.53 17.58
N ALA A 347 -19.18 14.80 16.74
CA ALA A 347 -18.27 15.91 16.94
C ALA A 347 -18.95 17.28 16.83
N ILE A 348 -19.86 17.46 15.86
CA ILE A 348 -20.64 18.70 15.70
C ILE A 348 -21.59 18.89 16.89
N LEU A 349 -22.27 17.83 17.34
CA LEU A 349 -23.11 17.87 18.53
C LEU A 349 -22.29 18.27 19.77
N ARG A 350 -21.10 17.69 19.93
CA ARG A 350 -20.17 18.04 21.02
C ARG A 350 -19.71 19.51 20.95
N LEU A 351 -19.40 20.03 19.76
CA LEU A 351 -19.05 21.44 19.60
C LEU A 351 -20.15 22.35 20.17
N ARG A 352 -21.41 22.06 19.87
CA ARG A 352 -22.56 22.84 20.34
C ARG A 352 -22.80 22.69 21.86
N SER A 353 -22.73 21.48 22.39
CA SER A 353 -23.17 21.17 23.75
C SER A 353 -22.08 21.37 24.82
N THR A 354 -20.81 21.19 24.46
CA THR A 354 -19.70 21.27 25.42
C THR A 354 -18.62 22.24 24.95
N ALA A 355 -17.97 21.97 23.82
CA ALA A 355 -16.70 22.61 23.52
C ALA A 355 -16.84 24.11 23.22
N LEU A 356 -17.90 24.52 22.52
CA LEU A 356 -18.19 25.92 22.17
C LEU A 356 -19.47 26.44 22.83
N ALA A 357 -19.94 25.80 23.91
CA ALA A 357 -21.23 26.13 24.53
C ALA A 357 -21.35 27.62 24.92
N SER A 358 -20.26 28.25 25.36
CA SER A 358 -20.21 29.67 25.73
C SER A 358 -20.37 30.65 24.56
N LEU A 359 -20.33 30.16 23.32
CA LEU A 359 -20.53 30.97 22.12
C LEU A 359 -22.00 31.02 21.66
N PHE A 360 -22.93 30.37 22.35
CA PHE A 360 -24.35 30.36 22.02
C PHE A 360 -25.17 31.19 23.01
N LYS A 361 -26.24 31.84 22.54
CA LYS A 361 -27.11 32.73 23.34
C LYS A 361 -27.83 31.96 24.44
N ASP A 362 -28.34 30.78 24.11
CA ASP A 362 -29.08 29.92 25.01
C ASP A 362 -28.31 28.62 25.25
N GLY A 363 -28.13 28.27 26.53
CA GLY A 363 -27.52 27.00 26.94
C GLY A 363 -28.41 25.79 26.65
N ASP A 364 -29.68 26.03 26.36
CA ASP A 364 -30.67 25.00 26.07
C ASP A 364 -30.52 24.48 24.63
N THR A 365 -30.20 23.19 24.52
CA THR A 365 -30.06 22.50 23.23
C THR A 365 -31.39 21.94 22.72
N GLU A 366 -32.44 21.88 23.53
CA GLU A 366 -33.73 21.30 23.14
C GLU A 366 -34.47 22.16 22.11
N ASN A 367 -34.30 23.49 22.19
CA ASN A 367 -34.87 24.45 21.25
C ASN A 367 -34.10 24.56 19.92
N ASP A 368 -32.91 23.95 19.82
CA ASP A 368 -32.08 23.98 18.61
C ASP A 368 -32.51 22.89 17.64
N THR A 369 -33.35 23.24 16.65
CA THR A 369 -33.94 22.29 15.70
C THR A 369 -32.90 21.44 14.98
N LEU A 370 -31.80 22.04 14.53
CA LEU A 370 -30.73 21.31 13.82
C LEU A 370 -30.00 20.36 14.78
N PHE A 371 -29.72 20.80 16.00
CA PHE A 371 -29.12 19.93 17.02
C PHE A 371 -30.00 18.71 17.33
N THR A 372 -31.31 18.91 17.51
CA THR A 372 -32.26 17.82 17.79
C THR A 372 -32.38 16.85 16.60
N GLN A 373 -32.39 17.36 15.38
CA GLN A 373 -32.37 16.54 14.15
C GLN A 373 -31.10 15.70 14.05
N LEU A 374 -29.92 16.32 14.26
CA LEU A 374 -28.64 15.62 14.23
C LEU A 374 -28.51 14.58 15.35
N SER A 375 -29.02 14.88 16.54
CA SER A 375 -29.05 13.94 17.68
C SER A 375 -29.96 12.73 17.40
N SER A 376 -31.13 12.97 16.80
CA SER A 376 -32.01 11.88 16.36
C SER A 376 -31.36 11.04 15.27
N LEU A 377 -30.64 11.67 14.35
CA LEU A 377 -29.94 11.00 13.27
C LEU A 377 -28.78 10.15 13.78
N GLU A 378 -28.00 10.65 14.74
CA GLU A 378 -26.94 9.89 15.42
C GLU A 378 -27.50 8.62 16.07
N LYS A 379 -28.56 8.75 16.86
CA LYS A 379 -29.24 7.60 17.51
C LYS A 379 -29.76 6.60 16.48
N LYS A 380 -30.33 7.08 15.37
CA LYS A 380 -30.79 6.23 14.27
C LYS A 380 -29.63 5.50 13.61
N LEU A 381 -28.54 6.20 13.30
CA LEU A 381 -27.34 5.61 12.71
C LEU A 381 -26.75 4.53 13.62
N GLN A 382 -26.69 4.75 14.94
CA GLN A 382 -26.20 3.77 15.90
C GLN A 382 -27.10 2.53 16.01
N SER A 383 -28.43 2.72 16.07
CA SER A 383 -29.39 1.63 16.30
C SER A 383 -29.73 0.81 15.04
N GLU A 384 -29.60 1.41 13.86
CA GLU A 384 -29.90 0.75 12.58
C GLU A 384 -28.64 0.28 11.83
N TRP A 385 -27.43 0.64 12.28
CA TRP A 385 -26.16 0.40 11.57
C TRP A 385 -26.02 -1.02 10.99
N GLU A 386 -26.28 -2.02 11.82
CA GLU A 386 -26.09 -3.43 11.47
C GLU A 386 -27.17 -3.99 10.55
N LYS A 387 -28.33 -3.32 10.46
CA LYS A 387 -29.52 -3.77 9.72
C LYS A 387 -29.43 -3.43 8.23
N HIS A 388 -28.56 -2.48 7.85
CA HIS A 388 -28.46 -2.00 6.48
C HIS A 388 -27.36 -2.69 5.68
N THR A 389 -27.57 -2.68 4.36
CA THR A 389 -26.63 -3.18 3.34
C THR A 389 -26.34 -2.08 2.34
N LEU A 390 -25.40 -2.32 1.42
CA LEU A 390 -25.10 -1.39 0.34
C LEU A 390 -26.34 -1.03 -0.49
N LYS A 391 -27.31 -1.93 -0.62
CA LYS A 391 -28.59 -1.70 -1.31
C LYS A 391 -29.50 -0.72 -0.57
N SER A 392 -29.57 -0.83 0.75
CA SER A 392 -30.46 -0.03 1.60
C SER A 392 -29.79 1.23 2.18
N LEU A 393 -28.54 1.50 1.78
CA LEU A 393 -27.72 2.60 2.27
C LEU A 393 -28.36 3.97 2.03
N SER A 394 -29.07 4.14 0.92
CA SER A 394 -29.79 5.38 0.56
C SER A 394 -30.74 5.85 1.65
N MET A 395 -31.33 4.92 2.42
CA MET A 395 -32.26 5.23 3.51
C MET A 395 -31.56 5.88 4.72
N LEU A 396 -30.30 5.54 4.97
CA LEU A 396 -29.51 6.14 6.04
C LEU A 396 -28.89 7.47 5.61
N ILE A 397 -28.35 7.53 4.40
CA ILE A 397 -27.66 8.74 3.92
C ILE A 397 -28.60 9.85 3.47
N GLY A 398 -29.81 9.53 3.01
CA GLY A 398 -30.78 10.51 2.51
C GLY A 398 -31.06 11.66 3.49
N PRO A 399 -31.45 11.35 4.75
CA PRO A 399 -31.59 12.36 5.80
C PRO A 399 -30.31 13.16 6.03
N VAL A 400 -29.15 12.51 6.05
CA VAL A 400 -27.88 13.19 6.32
C VAL A 400 -27.47 14.14 5.19
N LYS A 401 -27.69 13.74 3.93
CA LYS A 401 -27.46 14.59 2.76
C LYS A 401 -28.32 15.84 2.80
N ARG A 402 -29.57 15.73 3.26
CA ARG A 402 -30.50 16.85 3.38
C ARG A 402 -30.02 17.86 4.42
N GLU A 403 -29.66 17.39 5.61
CA GLU A 403 -29.31 18.28 6.72
C GLU A 403 -27.89 18.86 6.63
N LEU A 404 -26.88 18.05 6.27
CA LEU A 404 -25.47 18.46 6.27
C LEU A 404 -24.83 18.48 4.88
N GLY A 405 -25.20 17.53 4.02
CA GLY A 405 -24.51 17.29 2.75
C GLY A 405 -24.66 18.40 1.70
N THR A 406 -25.68 19.24 1.81
CA THR A 406 -25.86 20.42 0.94
C THR A 406 -25.17 21.66 1.47
N GLN A 407 -24.82 21.69 2.75
CA GLN A 407 -24.40 22.92 3.42
C GLN A 407 -22.87 23.02 3.54
N LEU A 408 -22.15 21.91 3.67
CA LEU A 408 -20.72 21.90 3.96
C LEU A 408 -19.95 21.05 2.96
N THR A 409 -18.74 21.51 2.63
CA THR A 409 -17.80 20.71 1.85
C THR A 409 -17.23 19.55 2.69
N PRO A 410 -16.72 18.47 2.08
CA PRO A 410 -16.06 17.39 2.80
C PRO A 410 -14.88 17.86 3.68
N VAL A 411 -14.14 18.88 3.23
CA VAL A 411 -13.02 19.48 3.99
C VAL A 411 -13.53 20.23 5.23
N GLN A 412 -14.63 20.98 5.09
CA GLN A 412 -15.31 21.66 6.19
C GLN A 412 -15.82 20.68 7.25
N LEU A 413 -16.47 19.59 6.82
CA LEU A 413 -16.90 18.53 7.72
C LEU A 413 -15.73 17.90 8.47
N ARG A 414 -14.64 17.59 7.78
CA ARG A 414 -13.42 17.03 8.40
C ARG A 414 -12.81 18.00 9.42
N PHE A 415 -12.79 19.30 9.12
CA PHE A 415 -12.31 20.32 10.03
C PHE A 415 -13.14 20.34 11.33
N LEU A 416 -14.47 20.41 11.22
CA LEU A 416 -15.35 20.40 12.40
C LEU A 416 -15.25 19.09 13.18
N THR A 417 -15.09 17.97 12.48
CA THR A 417 -14.87 16.66 13.11
C THR A 417 -13.62 16.65 13.97
N LEU A 418 -12.51 17.22 13.46
CA LEU A 418 -11.27 17.32 14.22
C LEU A 418 -11.40 18.31 15.38
N LEU A 419 -11.99 19.49 15.14
CA LEU A 419 -12.16 20.51 16.18
C LEU A 419 -13.06 20.03 17.34
N GLY A 420 -14.10 19.27 17.00
CA GLY A 420 -15.06 18.70 17.95
C GLY A 420 -14.71 17.31 18.46
N ALA A 421 -13.51 16.79 18.15
CA ALA A 421 -13.07 15.53 18.70
C ALA A 421 -12.70 15.68 20.18
N GLU A 422 -13.12 14.72 21.00
CA GLU A 422 -12.86 14.66 22.45
C GLU A 422 -11.42 15.00 22.86
N VAL A 423 -10.48 14.37 22.18
CA VAL A 423 -9.05 14.52 22.45
C VAL A 423 -8.56 15.96 22.27
N ASN A 424 -9.31 16.78 21.53
CA ASN A 424 -8.98 18.16 21.22
C ASN A 424 -9.76 19.17 22.08
N ASP A 425 -10.66 18.72 22.96
CA ASP A 425 -11.41 19.61 23.87
C ASP A 425 -10.50 20.59 24.64
N PRO A 426 -9.34 20.19 25.20
CA PRO A 426 -8.45 21.13 25.89
C PRO A 426 -7.93 22.25 24.98
N MET A 427 -7.63 21.93 23.73
CA MET A 427 -7.17 22.90 22.73
C MET A 427 -8.31 23.85 22.35
N THR A 428 -9.49 23.32 22.07
CA THR A 428 -10.67 24.11 21.71
C THR A 428 -11.06 25.05 22.85
N ALA A 429 -11.10 24.56 24.10
CA ALA A 429 -11.35 25.38 25.28
C ALA A 429 -10.27 26.47 25.48
N TRP A 430 -9.00 26.13 25.24
CA TRP A 430 -7.92 27.10 25.29
C TRP A 430 -8.08 28.18 24.23
N LEU A 431 -8.38 27.82 22.97
CA LEU A 431 -8.62 28.79 21.89
C LEU A 431 -9.70 29.79 22.27
N ILE A 432 -10.82 29.35 22.85
CA ILE A 432 -11.90 30.25 23.29
C ILE A 432 -11.41 31.27 24.33
N LYS A 433 -10.55 30.86 25.25
CA LYS A 433 -9.97 31.75 26.27
C LYS A 433 -9.05 32.81 25.67
N GLN A 434 -8.44 32.56 24.51
CA GLN A 434 -7.52 33.49 23.83
C GLN A 434 -8.21 34.63 23.06
N LYS A 435 -9.31 35.17 23.61
CA LYS A 435 -10.04 36.31 23.03
C LYS A 435 -9.18 37.58 22.99
N HIS A 436 -8.37 37.83 24.01
CA HIS A 436 -7.53 39.02 24.11
C HIS A 436 -6.24 38.88 23.29
N GLN A 437 -6.09 39.72 22.25
CA GLN A 437 -4.92 39.71 21.38
C GLN A 437 -3.59 39.91 22.14
N GLY A 438 -3.58 40.76 23.17
CA GLY A 438 -2.38 41.02 23.96
C GLY A 438 -1.88 39.80 24.72
N GLN A 439 -2.76 39.08 25.41
CA GLN A 439 -2.43 37.85 26.13
C GLN A 439 -1.95 36.75 25.17
N PHE A 440 -2.61 36.61 24.02
CA PHE A 440 -2.19 35.67 22.99
C PHE A 440 -0.80 36.00 22.43
N ASN A 441 -0.50 37.28 22.18
CA ASN A 441 0.81 37.71 21.71
C ASN A 441 1.91 37.48 22.76
N GLN A 442 1.61 37.70 24.04
CA GLN A 442 2.52 37.39 25.15
C GLN A 442 2.82 35.89 25.23
N TRP A 443 1.78 35.04 25.14
CA TRP A 443 1.96 33.59 25.07
C TRP A 443 2.80 33.17 23.87
N ARG A 444 2.53 33.71 22.68
CA ARG A 444 3.29 33.41 21.46
C ARG A 444 4.77 33.76 21.64
N GLN A 445 5.05 34.95 22.17
CA GLN A 445 6.41 35.41 22.41
C GLN A 445 7.10 34.47 23.41
N PHE A 446 6.45 34.16 24.52
CA PHE A 446 6.97 33.24 25.53
C PHE A 446 7.26 31.85 24.94
N ALA A 447 6.33 31.27 24.19
CA ALA A 447 6.48 29.95 23.60
C ALA A 447 7.62 29.91 22.55
N THR A 448 7.80 30.99 21.79
CA THR A 448 8.87 31.12 20.80
C THR A 448 10.24 31.29 21.46
N ASP A 449 10.32 32.13 22.50
CA ASP A 449 11.57 32.43 23.21
C ASP A 449 12.01 31.27 24.11
N SER A 450 11.03 30.52 24.64
CA SER A 450 11.30 29.40 25.52
C SER A 450 11.68 28.15 24.73
N CYS A 451 11.09 27.88 23.56
CA CYS A 451 11.28 26.61 22.84
C CYS A 451 11.98 26.76 21.49
N GLY A 452 13.22 26.27 21.40
CA GLY A 452 13.97 26.17 20.13
C GLY A 452 13.67 24.92 19.29
N GLU A 453 12.74 24.06 19.71
CA GLU A 453 12.39 22.85 18.98
C GLU A 453 11.51 23.17 17.76
N ALA A 454 11.93 22.69 16.58
CA ALA A 454 11.20 22.93 15.33
C ALA A 454 9.73 22.49 15.39
N ASN A 455 9.43 21.40 16.11
CA ASN A 455 8.06 20.90 16.26
C ASN A 455 7.19 21.84 17.09
N VAL A 456 7.73 22.43 18.16
CA VAL A 456 7.01 23.40 19.00
C VAL A 456 6.80 24.70 18.24
N LEU A 457 7.83 25.19 17.55
CA LEU A 457 7.73 26.39 16.72
C LEU A 457 6.68 26.22 15.60
N ASN A 458 6.62 25.04 14.97
CA ASN A 458 5.60 24.71 13.98
C ASN A 458 4.18 24.66 14.59
N ALA A 459 4.04 24.09 15.79
CA ALA A 459 2.77 24.08 16.52
C ALA A 459 2.30 25.50 16.91
N VAL A 460 3.22 26.37 17.36
CA VAL A 460 2.93 27.79 17.63
C VAL A 460 2.47 28.49 16.35
N ALA A 461 3.23 28.38 15.25
CA ALA A 461 2.88 28.98 13.97
C ALA A 461 1.51 28.52 13.46
N SER A 462 1.25 27.21 13.52
CA SER A 462 -0.04 26.61 13.14
C SER A 462 -1.18 27.10 14.03
N THR A 463 -0.96 27.27 15.34
CA THR A 463 -1.96 27.81 16.27
C THR A 463 -2.28 29.28 15.96
N VAL A 464 -1.27 30.08 15.61
CA VAL A 464 -1.45 31.48 15.19
C VAL A 464 -2.28 31.56 13.90
N ALA A 465 -1.94 30.73 12.90
CA ALA A 465 -2.68 30.66 11.64
C ALA A 465 -4.13 30.23 11.90
N LEU A 466 -4.34 29.17 12.68
CA LEU A 466 -5.66 28.66 13.05
C LEU A 466 -6.51 29.71 13.76
N ARG A 467 -5.96 30.40 14.78
CA ARG A 467 -6.67 31.48 15.49
C ARG A 467 -7.07 32.61 14.55
N THR A 468 -6.20 32.93 13.60
CA THR A 468 -6.47 33.97 12.60
C THR A 468 -7.63 33.55 11.68
N SER A 469 -7.62 32.32 11.19
CA SER A 469 -8.72 31.76 10.37
C SER A 469 -10.05 31.66 11.12
N LEU A 470 -10.00 31.43 12.44
CA LEU A 470 -11.18 31.31 13.29
C LEU A 470 -11.59 32.64 13.98
N LEU A 471 -10.93 33.76 13.66
CA LEU A 471 -11.09 35.02 14.39
C LEU A 471 -12.56 35.49 14.41
N ARG A 472 -13.21 35.47 13.24
CA ARG A 472 -14.61 35.88 13.10
C ARG A 472 -15.55 34.93 13.84
N LEU A 473 -15.31 33.62 13.65
CA LEU A 473 -16.14 32.56 14.21
C LEU A 473 -16.10 32.52 15.74
N LEU A 474 -14.92 32.62 16.35
CA LEU A 474 -14.76 32.41 17.80
C LEU A 474 -14.87 33.69 18.63
N TYR A 475 -14.60 34.88 18.04
CA TYR A 475 -14.45 36.09 18.85
C TYR A 475 -15.27 37.30 18.40
N GLN A 476 -15.58 37.45 17.10
CA GLN A 476 -16.24 38.67 16.59
C GLN A 476 -17.75 38.53 16.41
N LYS A 477 -18.22 37.37 15.93
CA LYS A 477 -19.64 37.10 15.65
C LYS A 477 -20.46 36.55 16.83
N PRO A 478 -19.92 35.75 17.77
CA PRO A 478 -20.70 35.24 18.90
C PRO A 478 -21.38 36.36 19.72
N PRO A 479 -22.51 36.07 20.38
CA PRO A 479 -23.12 34.74 20.54
C PRO A 479 -24.07 34.34 19.39
N TYR A 480 -24.05 33.05 19.02
CA TYR A 480 -24.92 32.45 18.00
C TYR A 480 -26.29 32.08 18.56
N ALA A 481 -27.34 32.23 17.75
CA ALA A 481 -28.69 31.86 18.19
C ALA A 481 -28.89 30.33 18.30
N ASN A 482 -28.33 29.57 17.36
CA ASN A 482 -28.46 28.11 17.28
C ASN A 482 -27.32 27.52 16.44
N LEU A 483 -27.25 26.19 16.35
CA LEU A 483 -26.24 25.48 15.58
C LEU A 483 -26.27 25.86 14.10
N LYS A 484 -27.44 26.08 13.51
CA LYS A 484 -27.55 26.48 12.10
C LYS A 484 -26.83 27.82 11.85
N ASP A 485 -27.05 28.82 12.69
CA ASP A 485 -26.39 30.13 12.63
C ASP A 485 -24.86 30.02 12.75
N PHE A 486 -24.38 29.18 13.67
CA PHE A 486 -22.94 28.87 13.79
C PHE A 486 -22.38 28.23 12.51
N MET A 487 -23.08 27.25 11.94
CA MET A 487 -22.62 26.52 10.75
C MET A 487 -22.65 27.40 9.49
N ASP A 488 -23.65 28.26 9.36
CA ASP A 488 -23.74 29.26 8.28
C ASP A 488 -22.59 30.27 8.38
N CYS A 489 -22.29 30.76 9.59
CA CYS A 489 -21.13 31.62 9.86
C CYS A 489 -19.81 30.90 9.54
N PHE A 490 -19.63 29.66 10.00
CA PHE A 490 -18.45 28.85 9.70
C PHE A 490 -18.21 28.70 8.20
N ARG A 491 -19.26 28.41 7.44
CA ARG A 491 -19.18 28.24 5.99
C ARG A 491 -18.74 29.53 5.28
N GLN A 492 -19.24 30.68 5.72
CA GLN A 492 -18.98 31.97 5.08
C GLN A 492 -17.63 32.56 5.48
N GLU A 493 -17.23 32.39 6.74
CA GLU A 493 -16.13 33.15 7.33
C GLU A 493 -14.83 32.35 7.44
N VAL A 494 -14.88 31.00 7.41
CA VAL A 494 -13.68 30.15 7.47
C VAL A 494 -13.28 29.71 6.08
N ASP A 495 -12.25 30.37 5.55
CA ASP A 495 -11.66 30.03 4.25
C ASP A 495 -10.85 28.72 4.33
N MET A 496 -11.42 27.67 3.73
CA MET A 496 -10.77 26.36 3.59
C MET A 496 -9.87 26.26 2.34
N ASN A 497 -9.95 27.23 1.42
CA ASN A 497 -9.13 27.29 0.22
C ASN A 497 -7.80 28.01 0.47
N ARG A 498 -7.71 28.81 1.54
CA ARG A 498 -6.43 29.33 2.04
C ARG A 498 -5.62 28.15 2.57
N PHE A 499 -4.81 27.62 1.65
CA PHE A 499 -4.02 26.39 1.77
C PHE A 499 -3.50 26.21 3.19
N GLU A 500 -3.87 25.06 3.78
CA GLU A 500 -3.42 24.55 5.07
C GLU A 500 -4.28 24.82 6.31
N THR A 501 -5.45 25.49 6.27
CA THR A 501 -6.30 25.64 7.49
C THR A 501 -6.57 24.30 8.22
N LEU A 502 -6.86 23.22 7.49
CA LEU A 502 -7.02 21.87 8.05
C LEU A 502 -5.68 21.27 8.54
N SER A 503 -4.58 21.56 7.86
CA SER A 503 -3.23 21.13 8.23
C SER A 503 -2.79 21.81 9.52
N HIS A 504 -2.95 23.14 9.63
CA HIS A 504 -2.72 23.91 10.83
C HIS A 504 -3.55 23.42 12.02
N LEU A 505 -4.83 23.08 11.81
CA LEU A 505 -5.62 22.44 12.86
C LEU A 505 -4.99 21.12 13.30
N THR A 506 -4.62 20.26 12.35
CA THR A 506 -4.01 18.96 12.65
C THR A 506 -2.69 19.11 13.41
N THR A 507 -1.80 20.00 12.94
CA THR A 507 -0.50 20.29 13.57
C THR A 507 -0.69 20.93 14.95
N ALA A 508 -1.63 21.85 15.11
CA ALA A 508 -1.95 22.46 16.40
C ALA A 508 -2.46 21.39 17.38
N CYS A 509 -3.41 20.54 16.99
CA CYS A 509 -3.92 19.45 17.83
C CYS A 509 -2.80 18.49 18.28
N GLN A 510 -1.94 18.06 17.35
CA GLN A 510 -0.83 17.15 17.65
C GLN A 510 0.22 17.79 18.56
N GLY A 511 0.51 19.08 18.36
CA GLY A 511 1.48 19.84 19.13
C GLY A 511 0.94 20.42 20.43
N PHE A 512 -0.37 20.39 20.67
CA PHE A 512 -0.98 21.14 21.79
C PHE A 512 -0.50 20.68 23.16
N ASN A 513 -0.25 19.37 23.33
CA ASN A 513 0.33 18.84 24.58
C ASN A 513 1.74 19.39 24.85
N LEU A 514 2.51 19.70 23.80
CA LEU A 514 3.81 20.36 23.94
C LEU A 514 3.62 21.82 24.33
N LEU A 515 2.66 22.50 23.72
CA LEU A 515 2.32 23.89 24.02
C LEU A 515 1.81 24.09 25.46
N GLN A 516 1.04 23.15 26.00
CA GLN A 516 0.59 23.18 27.40
C GLN A 516 1.74 23.00 28.40
N ARG A 517 2.79 22.27 28.04
CA ARG A 517 3.97 22.10 28.90
C ARG A 517 4.89 23.32 28.89
N SER A 518 4.78 24.14 27.84
CA SER A 518 5.46 25.42 27.72
C SER A 518 4.71 26.55 28.44
N ASP A 519 3.87 26.26 29.44
CA ASP A 519 3.29 27.29 30.30
C ASP A 519 4.40 27.86 31.23
N PRO A 520 4.37 29.16 31.60
CA PRO A 520 5.46 29.84 32.32
C PRO A 520 5.89 29.26 33.68
N GLY A 521 5.19 28.23 34.18
CA GLY A 521 5.50 27.55 35.44
C GLY A 521 6.20 26.19 35.32
N ALA A 522 6.44 25.66 34.11
CA ALA A 522 6.92 24.28 33.91
C ALA A 522 8.17 24.19 33.02
N SER A 523 9.26 24.90 33.34
CA SER A 523 10.51 24.82 32.59
C SER A 523 11.38 23.62 33.02
N ALA A 524 11.21 22.46 32.37
CA ALA A 524 12.18 21.36 32.45
C ALA A 524 12.69 20.89 31.07
N GLY A 525 12.13 21.38 29.96
CA GLY A 525 12.37 20.79 28.63
C GLY A 525 13.52 21.38 27.81
N ILE A 526 13.94 22.63 28.05
CA ILE A 526 14.85 23.33 27.13
C ILE A 526 16.28 23.36 27.66
N ASN A 527 16.86 22.18 27.77
CA ASN A 527 18.29 22.05 27.93
C ASN A 527 18.94 21.37 26.72
N SER A 528 18.29 20.56 25.89
CA SER A 528 18.97 19.76 24.85
C SER A 528 19.86 20.53 23.85
N LEU A 529 19.41 21.62 23.22
CA LEU A 529 20.24 22.42 22.29
C LEU A 529 21.27 23.30 23.02
N LYS A 530 20.90 23.87 24.18
CA LYS A 530 21.83 24.63 25.02
C LYS A 530 22.90 23.71 25.60
N ASP A 531 22.54 22.49 25.96
CA ASP A 531 23.40 21.40 26.41
C ASP A 531 24.29 20.96 25.27
N ILE A 532 23.79 20.75 24.04
CA ILE A 532 24.63 20.43 22.88
C ILE A 532 25.62 21.56 22.62
N ILE A 533 25.18 22.81 22.59
CA ILE A 533 26.08 23.97 22.41
C ILE A 533 27.07 24.05 23.57
N HIS A 534 26.63 23.81 24.80
CA HIS A 534 27.48 23.79 25.99
C HIS A 534 28.48 22.64 25.94
N PHE A 535 28.10 21.46 25.47
CA PHE A 535 28.96 20.31 25.26
C PHE A 535 29.93 20.51 24.09
N LEU A 536 29.53 21.22 23.03
CA LEU A 536 30.43 21.56 21.93
C LEU A 536 31.45 22.62 22.35
N LYS A 537 31.04 23.59 23.18
CA LYS A 537 31.93 24.68 23.65
C LYS A 537 32.77 24.30 24.86
N HIS A 538 32.24 23.46 25.74
CA HIS A 538 32.79 23.17 27.06
C HIS A 538 32.75 21.67 27.40
N GLY A 539 32.37 20.77 26.50
CA GLY A 539 32.40 19.34 26.78
C GLY A 539 33.82 18.77 26.68
N VAL A 540 34.13 17.81 27.53
CA VAL A 540 35.34 16.98 27.43
C VAL A 540 34.93 15.56 27.10
N LEU A 541 35.49 15.04 26.00
CA LEU A 541 35.43 13.61 25.71
C LEU A 541 36.45 12.88 26.58
N VAL A 542 35.96 12.01 27.46
CA VAL A 542 36.79 11.21 28.36
C VAL A 542 36.76 9.77 27.87
N PHE A 543 37.91 9.30 27.42
CA PHE A 543 38.17 7.89 27.13
C PHE A 543 38.58 7.19 28.41
N LYS A 544 37.88 6.10 28.76
CA LYS A 544 38.21 5.27 29.92
C LYS A 544 38.38 3.83 29.49
N SER A 545 39.43 3.17 29.97
CA SER A 545 39.53 1.72 29.87
C SER A 545 38.41 1.11 30.72
N SER A 546 37.43 0.48 30.07
CA SER A 546 36.31 -0.21 30.71
C SER A 546 36.03 -1.52 29.98
N SER A 547 35.76 -2.58 30.73
CA SER A 547 35.34 -3.88 30.19
C SER A 547 33.94 -3.86 29.56
N MET A 548 33.16 -2.79 29.78
CA MET A 548 31.86 -2.58 29.15
C MET A 548 31.99 -1.64 27.94
N ALA A 549 31.67 -2.13 26.74
CA ALA A 549 31.79 -1.40 25.48
C ALA A 549 31.13 0.00 25.50
N ASN A 550 30.02 0.14 26.22
CA ASN A 550 29.24 1.38 26.29
C ASN A 550 29.82 2.42 27.28
N ARG A 551 30.95 2.13 27.95
CA ARG A 551 31.61 3.00 28.93
C ARG A 551 33.01 3.44 28.52
N ILE A 552 33.43 3.09 27.31
CA ILE A 552 34.75 3.43 26.76
C ILE A 552 34.85 4.93 26.46
N LEU A 553 33.77 5.52 25.98
CA LEU A 553 33.68 6.94 25.64
C LEU A 553 32.55 7.60 26.42
N SER A 554 32.88 8.64 27.18
CA SER A 554 31.88 9.46 27.88
C SER A 554 32.10 10.93 27.58
N LEU A 555 31.02 11.64 27.26
CA LEU A 555 31.04 13.09 27.14
C LEU A 555 30.69 13.68 28.51
N ARG A 556 31.61 14.45 29.08
CA ARG A 556 31.40 15.10 30.37
C ARG A 556 31.40 16.60 30.18
N PRO A 557 30.50 17.34 30.82
CA PRO A 557 30.59 18.79 30.82
C PRO A 557 31.85 19.22 31.60
N ASN A 558 32.62 20.19 31.08
CA ASN A 558 33.78 20.76 31.78
C ASN A 558 33.30 21.78 32.79
N TRP A 559 32.79 21.31 33.94
CA TRP A 559 32.52 22.21 35.05
C TRP A 559 33.88 22.58 35.63
N HIS A 560 34.41 23.75 35.25
CA HIS A 560 35.53 24.31 35.98
C HIS A 560 35.12 24.36 37.46
N LYS A 561 35.96 23.81 38.34
CA LYS A 561 35.74 23.72 39.80
C LYS A 561 35.40 25.05 40.51
N LYS A 562 35.40 26.19 39.79
CA LYS A 562 34.98 27.49 40.31
C LYS A 562 33.46 27.68 40.36
N ASP A 563 32.67 27.00 39.52
CA ASP A 563 31.22 27.26 39.44
C ASP A 563 30.36 26.35 40.33
N THR A 564 30.97 25.34 40.98
CA THR A 564 30.28 24.52 41.99
C THR A 564 30.00 25.24 43.31
N LYS A 565 30.45 26.49 43.48
CA LYS A 565 30.07 27.33 44.63
C LYS A 565 28.80 28.15 44.42
N GLU A 566 28.31 28.29 43.18
CA GLU A 566 27.09 29.08 42.89
C GLU A 566 25.86 28.22 42.60
N ARG A 567 25.97 26.88 42.64
CA ARG A 567 24.86 25.94 42.41
C ARG A 567 24.62 24.92 43.53
N SER A 568 25.25 25.10 44.69
CA SER A 568 24.78 24.59 45.98
C SER A 568 24.12 25.74 46.73
#